data_AF-A0A453S6X1-F1
#
_entry.id   AF-A0A453S6X1-F1
#
_cell.length_a   1.000
_cell.length_b   1.000
_cell.length_c   1.000
_cell.angle_alpha   90.00
_cell.angle_beta   90.00
_cell.angle_gamma   90.00
#
_symmetry.space_group_name_H-M   'P 1'
#
loop_
_entity.id
_entity.type
_entity.pdbx_description
1 polymer ?
#
loop_
_entity_poly.entity_id
_entity_poly.type
_entity_poly.pdbx_seq_one_letter_code
_entity_poly.pdbx_strand_id
1 'polypeptide(L)'
;RGGRTRQAMEHGTSSAAALWGHEHLPLLARARSKDSVEYILQALWRTRRTGLDAADRAIVRDILQLPSDSELDPLLVCLRILTRRCVHDNIAREEIPKLFPQEVLPELQRLLTLLLQKFQPEWREDTLKDQASAANSETTKGHLSKNQDASEQPATTQGNTNGGHGEAARST
;
A
#
# COMPACT_ATOMS: atom_id res chain seq x y z
N ARG A 1 32.22 -46.95 22.59
CA ARG A 1 32.95 -45.82 23.21
C ARG A 1 33.19 -44.76 22.15
N GLY A 2 32.59 -43.56 22.31
CA GLY A 2 32.82 -42.36 21.49
C GLY A 2 32.15 -42.43 20.11
N GLY A 3 31.25 -41.54 19.68
CA GLY A 3 31.02 -40.15 20.06
C GLY A 3 31.32 -39.26 18.85
N ARG A 4 30.39 -38.33 18.55
CA ARG A 4 30.47 -37.20 17.59
C ARG A 4 30.07 -37.58 16.15
N THR A 5 29.18 -36.87 15.45
CA THR A 5 28.57 -35.55 15.66
C THR A 5 27.30 -35.48 14.83
N ARG A 6 26.20 -35.05 15.46
CA ARG A 6 24.97 -34.63 14.79
C ARG A 6 25.32 -33.35 14.02
N GLN A 7 25.35 -33.41 12.69
CA GLN A 7 25.27 -32.19 11.89
C GLN A 7 23.83 -31.70 11.98
N ALA A 8 23.64 -30.73 12.88
CA ALA A 8 22.41 -30.00 13.03
C ALA A 8 22.49 -28.73 12.19
N MET A 9 21.34 -28.41 11.58
CA MET A 9 20.97 -27.10 11.04
C MET A 9 21.65 -26.72 9.73
N GLU A 10 21.05 -27.19 8.65
CA GLU A 10 21.11 -26.51 7.37
C GLU A 10 20.43 -25.13 7.54
N HIS A 11 21.20 -24.08 7.30
CA HIS A 11 20.75 -22.69 7.38
C HIS A 11 19.76 -22.39 6.25
N GLY A 12 18.48 -22.74 6.46
CA GLY A 12 17.36 -22.32 5.62
C GLY A 12 16.93 -20.86 5.84
N THR A 13 17.83 -19.96 6.24
CA THR A 13 17.51 -18.56 6.57
C THR A 13 18.11 -17.52 5.60
N SER A 14 18.71 -17.97 4.49
CA SER A 14 19.43 -17.07 3.58
C SER A 14 18.54 -16.09 2.79
N SER A 15 17.23 -16.30 2.73
CA SER A 15 16.31 -15.37 2.03
C SER A 15 15.92 -14.17 2.90
N ALA A 16 15.78 -14.35 4.21
CA ALA A 16 15.36 -13.30 5.13
C ALA A 16 16.50 -12.30 5.39
N ALA A 17 17.71 -12.79 5.69
CA ALA A 17 18.87 -11.94 6.00
C ALA A 17 19.21 -10.96 4.87
N ALA A 18 19.07 -11.38 3.61
CA ALA A 18 19.25 -10.50 2.44
C ALA A 18 18.13 -9.47 2.29
N LEU A 19 16.92 -9.78 2.75
CA LEU A 19 15.74 -8.92 2.63
C LEU A 19 15.75 -7.75 3.62
N TRP A 20 16.32 -7.96 4.81
CA TRP A 20 16.28 -6.99 5.90
C TRP A 20 17.49 -6.06 5.97
N GLY A 21 18.49 -6.24 5.09
CA GLY A 21 19.68 -5.40 5.01
C GLY A 21 20.50 -5.50 6.30
N HIS A 22 21.38 -6.50 6.37
CA HIS A 22 22.26 -6.80 7.50
C HIS A 22 22.98 -5.55 8.09
N GLU A 23 23.27 -4.54 7.27
CA GLU A 23 23.93 -3.30 7.69
C GLU A 23 23.00 -2.13 8.00
N HIS A 24 21.77 -2.13 7.47
CA HIS A 24 20.94 -0.93 7.47
C HIS A 24 19.94 -0.89 8.61
N LEU A 25 19.31 -2.03 8.96
CA LEU A 25 18.32 -2.05 10.04
C LEU A 25 18.91 -1.63 11.41
N PRO A 26 20.16 -2.01 11.78
CA PRO A 26 20.79 -1.52 13.00
C PRO A 26 20.95 0.00 13.07
N LEU A 27 20.87 0.75 11.96
CA LEU A 27 20.92 2.22 11.97
C LEU A 27 19.76 2.84 12.77
N LEU A 28 18.63 2.15 12.89
CA LEU A 28 17.52 2.58 13.76
C LEU A 28 17.91 2.67 15.23
N ALA A 29 18.93 1.93 15.67
CA ALA A 29 19.45 2.05 17.03
C ALA A 29 20.10 3.42 17.30
N ARG A 30 20.39 4.21 16.26
CA ARG A 30 20.85 5.61 16.40
C ARG A 30 19.73 6.57 16.77
N ALA A 31 18.47 6.18 16.62
CA ALA A 31 17.34 6.99 17.04
C ALA A 31 17.39 7.24 18.56
N ARG A 32 17.27 8.51 18.95
CA ARG A 32 17.44 8.93 20.36
C ARG A 32 16.28 8.55 21.28
N SER A 33 15.16 8.07 20.73
CA SER A 33 13.98 7.70 21.50
C SER A 33 13.10 6.69 20.77
N LYS A 34 12.22 6.04 21.54
CA LYS A 34 11.14 5.23 20.98
C LYS A 34 10.21 6.06 20.08
N ASP A 35 9.86 7.26 20.49
CA ASP A 35 8.97 8.16 19.74
C ASP A 35 9.56 8.53 18.38
N SER A 36 10.89 8.67 18.29
CA SER A 36 11.58 8.86 17.02
C SER A 36 11.41 7.67 16.07
N VAL A 37 11.56 6.43 16.56
CA VAL A 37 11.34 5.23 15.75
C VAL A 37 9.87 5.11 15.34
N GLU A 38 8.97 5.44 16.26
CA GLU A 38 7.53 5.48 16.02
C GLU A 38 7.17 6.46 14.89
N TYR A 39 7.73 7.68 14.93
CA TYR A 39 7.55 8.68 13.88
C TYR A 39 7.98 8.15 12.51
N ILE A 40 9.17 7.53 12.42
CA ILE A 40 9.69 6.98 11.16
C ILE A 40 8.74 5.93 10.58
N LEU A 41 8.25 5.00 11.41
CA LEU A 41 7.31 3.97 10.98
C LEU A 41 5.98 4.56 10.50
N GLN A 42 5.42 5.54 11.23
CA GLN A 42 4.19 6.20 10.85
C GLN A 42 4.34 7.03 9.57
N ALA A 43 5.44 7.77 9.42
CA ALA A 43 5.74 8.54 8.22
C ALA A 43 5.85 7.61 6.99
N LEU A 44 6.56 6.49 7.12
CA LEU A 44 6.68 5.48 6.07
C LEU A 44 5.34 4.84 5.69
N TRP A 45 4.48 4.57 6.68
CA TRP A 45 3.15 4.02 6.43
C TRP A 45 2.24 5.01 5.71
N ARG A 46 2.19 6.27 6.16
CA ARG A 46 1.39 7.34 5.52
C ARG A 46 1.85 7.59 4.09
N THR A 47 3.16 7.61 3.88
CA THR A 47 3.78 7.86 2.57
C THR A 47 3.98 6.59 1.75
N ARG A 48 3.29 5.48 2.06
CA ARG A 48 3.46 4.21 1.35
C ARG A 48 3.11 4.26 -0.14
N ARG A 49 2.20 5.17 -0.53
CA ARG A 49 1.72 5.35 -1.91
C ARG A 49 2.52 6.40 -2.68
N THR A 50 2.97 7.45 -2.00
CA THR A 50 3.60 8.64 -2.61
C THR A 50 5.11 8.65 -2.52
N GLY A 51 5.70 7.90 -1.58
CA GLY A 51 7.10 8.07 -1.22
C GLY A 51 7.29 9.14 -0.15
N LEU A 52 8.38 8.99 0.62
CA LEU A 52 8.78 9.93 1.65
C LEU A 52 9.34 11.19 0.97
N ASP A 53 8.79 12.37 1.28
CA ASP A 53 9.24 13.62 0.66
C ASP A 53 10.57 14.12 1.28
N ALA A 54 11.16 15.16 0.68
CA ALA A 54 12.46 15.68 1.09
C ALA A 54 12.49 16.20 2.54
N ALA A 55 11.40 16.78 3.06
CA ALA A 55 11.33 17.27 4.43
C ALA A 55 11.28 16.10 5.41
N ASP A 56 10.42 15.12 5.17
CA ASP A 56 10.38 13.90 5.99
C ASP A 56 11.72 13.15 5.93
N ARG A 57 12.35 13.03 4.75
CA ARG A 57 13.69 12.43 4.62
C ARG A 57 14.72 13.17 5.47
N ALA A 58 14.72 14.50 5.44
CA ALA A 58 15.63 15.31 6.26
C ALA A 58 15.40 15.08 7.77
N ILE A 59 14.14 14.99 8.21
CA ILE A 59 13.79 14.70 9.61
C ILE A 59 14.26 13.30 10.02
N VAL A 60 13.96 12.28 9.21
CA VAL A 60 14.41 10.90 9.50
C VAL A 60 15.93 10.82 9.54
N ARG A 61 16.61 11.53 8.63
CA ARG A 61 18.06 11.60 8.58
C ARG A 61 18.65 12.26 9.82
N ASP A 62 18.05 13.35 10.30
CA ASP A 62 18.45 14.03 11.54
C ASP A 62 18.25 13.13 12.77
N ILE A 63 17.09 12.48 12.87
CA ILE A 63 16.76 11.53 13.95
C ILE A 63 17.80 10.41 14.05
N LEU A 64 18.21 9.87 12.90
CA LEU A 64 19.16 8.77 12.80
C LEU A 64 20.62 9.23 12.73
N GLN A 65 20.85 10.54 12.71
CA GLN A 65 22.16 11.18 12.58
C GLN A 65 22.96 10.62 11.39
N LEU A 66 22.30 10.43 10.24
CA LEU A 66 22.93 9.87 9.05
C LEU A 66 23.68 10.95 8.24
N PRO A 67 24.88 10.66 7.75
CA PRO A 67 25.70 11.59 6.96
C PRO A 67 25.31 11.64 5.48
N SER A 68 24.47 10.74 4.96
CA SER A 68 24.02 10.74 3.56
C SER A 68 22.70 9.99 3.35
N ASP A 69 21.95 10.38 2.33
CA ASP A 69 20.72 9.69 1.89
C ASP A 69 21.01 8.27 1.35
N SER A 70 22.25 7.98 0.97
CA SER A 70 22.72 6.67 0.52
C SER A 70 22.57 5.58 1.60
N GLU A 71 22.65 5.95 2.88
CA GLU A 71 22.38 5.01 3.99
C GLU A 71 20.90 4.98 4.38
N LEU A 72 20.19 6.07 4.10
CA LEU A 72 18.77 6.21 4.40
C LEU A 72 17.91 5.36 3.45
N ASP A 73 18.17 5.42 2.15
CA ASP A 73 17.37 4.73 1.13
C ASP A 73 17.21 3.21 1.38
N PRO A 74 18.30 2.44 1.59
CA PRO A 74 18.16 1.01 1.87
C PRO A 74 17.46 0.75 3.21
N LEU A 75 17.65 1.60 4.23
CA LEU A 75 16.91 1.48 5.49
C LEU A 75 15.40 1.67 5.29
N LEU A 76 14.99 2.66 4.50
CA LEU A 76 13.58 2.90 4.19
C LEU A 76 12.97 1.71 3.45
N VAL A 77 13.72 1.08 2.53
CA VAL A 77 13.29 -0.14 1.84
C VAL A 77 13.05 -1.29 2.84
N CYS A 78 14.00 -1.54 3.74
CA CYS A 78 13.86 -2.59 4.77
C CYS A 78 12.62 -2.37 5.66
N LEU A 79 12.43 -1.13 6.13
CA LEU A 79 11.25 -0.76 6.92
C LEU A 79 9.95 -0.91 6.14
N ARG A 80 9.92 -0.55 4.85
CA ARG A 80 8.73 -0.64 4.00
C ARG A 80 8.34 -2.11 3.75
N ILE A 81 9.30 -3.01 3.66
CA ILE A 81 9.03 -4.46 3.56
C ILE A 81 8.48 -4.98 4.89
N LEU A 82 9.03 -4.54 6.03
CA LEU A 82 8.54 -4.91 7.37
C LEU A 82 7.06 -4.52 7.54
N THR A 83 6.73 -3.26 7.30
CA THR A 83 5.36 -2.76 7.48
C THR A 83 4.37 -3.48 6.55
N ARG A 84 4.75 -3.73 5.29
CA ARG A 84 3.90 -4.51 4.37
C ARG A 84 3.68 -5.94 4.85
N ARG A 85 4.74 -6.69 5.18
CA ARG A 85 4.61 -8.09 5.64
C ARG A 85 3.80 -8.20 6.94
N CYS A 86 4.01 -7.30 7.91
CA CYS A 86 3.28 -7.34 9.18
C CYS A 86 1.76 -7.18 9.03
N VAL A 87 1.30 -6.45 8.00
CA VAL A 87 -0.12 -6.18 7.75
C VAL A 87 -0.71 -7.15 6.73
N HIS A 88 -0.02 -7.39 5.61
CA HIS A 88 -0.51 -8.23 4.51
C HIS A 88 -0.49 -9.72 4.84
N ASP A 89 0.62 -10.25 5.39
CA ASP A 89 0.73 -11.67 5.72
C ASP A 89 -0.03 -12.05 7.00
N ASN A 90 -0.75 -11.10 7.60
CA ASN A 90 -1.53 -11.31 8.83
C ASN A 90 -0.69 -11.97 9.95
N ILE A 91 0.59 -11.60 10.04
CA ILE A 91 1.55 -12.25 10.92
C ILE A 91 1.11 -12.05 12.38
N ALA A 92 1.00 -13.16 13.12
CA ALA A 92 0.61 -13.10 14.52
C ALA A 92 1.65 -12.32 15.34
N ARG A 93 1.19 -11.66 16.41
CA ARG A 93 2.03 -10.80 17.25
C ARG A 93 3.29 -11.50 17.80
N GLU A 94 3.16 -12.79 18.08
CA GLU A 94 4.23 -13.70 18.53
C GLU A 94 5.22 -14.11 17.43
N GLU A 95 4.82 -14.02 16.16
CA GLU A 95 5.64 -14.37 14.99
C GLU A 95 6.42 -13.15 14.47
N ILE A 96 5.97 -11.93 14.75
CA ILE A 96 6.69 -10.68 14.40
C ILE A 96 8.17 -10.70 14.81
N PRO A 97 8.56 -11.08 16.05
CA PRO A 97 9.97 -11.13 16.42
C PRO A 97 10.76 -12.12 15.57
N LYS A 98 10.14 -13.19 15.05
CA LYS A 98 10.79 -14.19 14.18
C LYS A 98 11.14 -13.66 12.79
N LEU A 99 10.60 -12.50 12.41
CA LEU A 99 10.92 -11.87 11.14
C LEU A 99 12.30 -11.22 11.14
N PHE A 100 12.79 -10.81 12.31
CA PHE A 100 14.07 -10.13 12.41
C PHE A 100 15.22 -11.15 12.49
N PRO A 101 16.32 -10.93 11.77
CA PRO A 101 17.51 -11.77 11.87
C PRO A 101 18.21 -11.54 13.22
N GLN A 102 18.95 -12.55 13.69
CA GLN A 102 19.69 -12.52 14.96
C GLN A 102 20.78 -11.44 15.04
N GLU A 103 21.18 -10.89 13.89
CA GLU A 103 22.15 -9.79 13.78
C GLU A 103 21.56 -8.45 14.22
N VAL A 104 20.23 -8.34 14.27
CA VAL A 104 19.56 -7.17 14.83
C VAL A 104 19.65 -7.23 16.35
N LEU A 105 20.10 -6.12 16.96
CA LEU A 105 20.17 -6.00 18.41
C LEU A 105 18.82 -6.34 19.06
N PRO A 106 18.80 -7.17 20.13
CA PRO A 106 17.56 -7.63 20.75
C PRO A 106 16.70 -6.47 21.31
N GLU A 107 17.34 -5.36 21.70
CA GLU A 107 16.64 -4.14 22.14
C GLU A 107 15.85 -3.51 20.98
N LEU A 108 16.49 -3.36 19.82
CA LEU A 108 15.87 -2.81 18.62
C LEU A 108 14.76 -3.73 18.11
N GLN A 109 15.00 -5.05 18.14
CA GLN A 109 14.00 -6.06 17.78
C GLN A 109 12.75 -5.96 18.66
N ARG A 110 12.91 -5.81 19.99
CA ARG A 110 11.78 -5.62 20.91
C ARG A 110 11.03 -4.32 20.63
N LEU A 111 11.76 -3.23 20.42
CA LEU A 111 11.17 -1.93 20.11
C LEU A 111 10.33 -1.99 18.82
N LEU A 112 10.92 -2.50 17.74
CA LEU A 112 10.22 -2.67 16.45
C LEU A 112 9.03 -3.61 16.59
N THR A 113 9.19 -4.74 17.28
CA THR A 113 8.11 -5.69 17.53
C THR A 113 6.95 -5.01 18.27
N LEU A 114 7.22 -4.25 19.32
CA LEU A 114 6.20 -3.54 20.10
C LEU A 114 5.46 -2.49 19.25
N LEU A 115 6.19 -1.71 18.46
CA LEU A 115 5.59 -0.68 17.59
C LEU A 115 4.76 -1.31 16.48
N LEU A 116 5.27 -2.35 15.80
CA LEU A 116 4.53 -3.06 14.76
C LEU A 116 3.25 -3.68 15.31
N GLN A 117 3.29 -4.30 16.50
CA GLN A 117 2.10 -4.83 17.15
C GLN A 117 1.09 -3.73 17.53
N LYS A 118 1.57 -2.55 17.93
CA LYS A 118 0.73 -1.39 18.24
C LYS A 118 0.01 -0.87 16.99
N PHE A 119 0.72 -0.78 15.86
CA PHE A 119 0.17 -0.20 14.63
C PHE A 119 -0.57 -1.18 13.73
N GLN A 120 -0.36 -2.49 13.90
CA GLN A 120 -1.00 -3.52 13.07
C GLN A 120 -2.53 -3.37 12.91
N PRO A 121 -3.36 -3.15 13.96
CA PRO A 121 -4.80 -2.99 13.78
C PRO A 121 -5.15 -1.75 12.96
N GLU A 122 -4.54 -0.60 13.30
CA GLU A 122 -4.74 0.68 12.59
C GLU A 122 -4.37 0.56 11.11
N TRP A 123 -3.19 -0.01 10.81
CA TRP A 123 -2.72 -0.19 9.45
C TRP A 123 -3.58 -1.17 8.63
N ARG A 124 -4.14 -2.19 9.29
CA ARG A 124 -5.07 -3.11 8.64
C ARG A 124 -6.36 -2.41 8.25
N GLU A 125 -6.97 -1.66 9.16
CA GLU A 125 -8.16 -0.87 8.87
C GLU A 125 -7.89 0.13 7.75
N ASP A 126 -6.74 0.81 7.78
CA ASP A 126 -6.33 1.75 6.74
C ASP A 126 -6.14 1.06 5.38
N THR A 127 -5.59 -0.17 5.35
CA THR A 127 -5.47 -0.98 4.13
C THR A 127 -6.83 -1.43 3.61
N LEU A 128 -7.74 -1.87 4.48
CA LEU A 128 -9.11 -2.25 4.10
C LEU A 128 -9.87 -1.06 3.52
N LYS A 129 -9.73 0.12 4.14
CA LYS A 129 -10.34 1.37 3.68
C LYS A 129 -9.75 1.82 2.34
N ASP A 130 -8.44 1.71 2.16
CA ASP A 130 -7.75 2.03 0.90
C ASP A 130 -8.26 1.14 -0.25
N GLN A 131 -8.41 -0.17 -0.01
CA GLN A 131 -8.98 -1.10 -0.98
C GLN A 131 -10.46 -0.83 -1.28
N ALA A 132 -11.28 -0.55 -0.27
CA ALA A 132 -12.70 -0.21 -0.46
C ALA A 132 -12.87 1.09 -1.26
N SER A 133 -11.97 2.05 -1.07
CA SER A 133 -11.96 3.33 -1.81
C SER A 133 -11.54 3.14 -3.27
N ALA A 134 -10.57 2.25 -3.54
CA ALA A 134 -10.17 1.90 -4.90
C ALA A 134 -11.28 1.13 -5.65
N ALA A 135 -11.93 0.16 -4.99
CA ALA A 135 -13.00 -0.64 -5.59
C ALA A 135 -14.27 0.17 -5.89
N ASN A 136 -14.59 1.19 -5.09
CA ASN A 136 -15.78 2.02 -5.35
C ASN A 136 -15.63 2.95 -6.57
N SER A 137 -14.39 3.24 -6.97
CA SER A 137 -14.10 4.14 -8.10
C SER A 137 -14.22 3.42 -9.45
N GLU A 138 -14.32 2.09 -9.48
CA GLU A 138 -14.50 1.28 -10.70
C GLU A 138 -15.97 1.06 -11.10
N THR A 139 -16.95 1.45 -10.29
CA THR A 139 -18.39 1.20 -10.59
C THR A 139 -19.06 2.32 -11.40
N THR A 140 -18.32 3.29 -11.95
CA THR A 140 -18.89 4.34 -12.83
C THR A 140 -18.23 4.39 -14.21
N LYS A 141 -17.89 3.24 -14.79
CA LYS A 141 -17.46 3.17 -16.19
C LYS A 141 -17.94 1.90 -16.88
N GLY A 142 -19.24 1.85 -17.18
CA GLY A 142 -19.82 0.70 -17.88
C GLY A 142 -21.31 0.79 -18.21
N HIS A 143 -21.81 1.97 -18.62
CA HIS A 143 -23.06 1.98 -19.39
C HIS A 143 -23.03 3.09 -20.44
N LEU A 144 -22.16 2.91 -21.43
CA LEU A 144 -22.32 3.56 -22.73
C LEU A 144 -22.15 2.50 -23.81
N SER A 145 -23.08 2.56 -24.77
CA SER A 145 -23.28 1.69 -25.95
C SER A 145 -24.03 0.39 -25.63
N LYS A 146 -25.13 0.06 -26.33
CA LYS A 146 -25.15 -0.31 -27.77
C LYS A 146 -26.65 -0.50 -28.17
N ASN A 147 -27.33 0.25 -29.06
CA ASN A 147 -27.43 0.14 -30.55
C ASN A 147 -28.81 0.75 -30.96
N GLN A 148 -28.91 1.69 -31.92
CA GLN A 148 -29.12 1.55 -33.38
C GLN A 148 -30.51 1.03 -33.84
N ASP A 149 -31.25 1.97 -34.45
CA ASP A 149 -31.91 1.96 -35.78
C ASP A 149 -33.03 0.96 -36.16
N ALA A 150 -34.08 1.57 -36.75
CA ALA A 150 -35.09 1.08 -37.69
C ALA A 150 -36.32 0.25 -37.25
N SER A 151 -37.49 0.76 -37.73
CA SER A 151 -38.77 0.07 -38.01
C SER A 151 -39.53 -0.55 -36.83
N GLU A 152 -40.85 -0.52 -36.69
CA GLU A 152 -41.98 -0.22 -37.57
C GLU A 152 -43.24 -0.09 -36.68
N GLN A 153 -44.24 0.65 -37.14
CA GLN A 153 -45.56 0.85 -36.52
C GLN A 153 -46.38 -0.45 -36.45
N PRO A 154 -47.47 -0.50 -35.66
CA PRO A 154 -48.78 -0.68 -36.33
C PRO A 154 -49.90 0.20 -35.74
N ALA A 155 -50.55 0.98 -36.62
CA ALA A 155 -51.96 0.80 -37.06
C ALA A 155 -52.96 1.59 -36.18
N THR A 156 -53.96 2.32 -36.68
CA THR A 156 -54.75 2.29 -37.92
C THR A 156 -55.37 3.67 -38.16
N THR A 157 -55.62 4.04 -39.42
CA THR A 157 -56.96 4.42 -39.94
C THR A 157 -56.84 5.28 -41.20
N GLN A 158 -57.49 4.77 -42.25
CA GLN A 158 -57.68 5.30 -43.60
C GLN A 158 -58.28 6.72 -43.64
N GLY A 159 -58.00 7.45 -44.73
CA GLY A 159 -58.81 8.60 -45.12
C GLY A 159 -58.19 9.45 -46.22
N ASN A 160 -58.60 9.19 -47.46
CA ASN A 160 -58.12 9.73 -48.73
C ASN A 160 -58.44 11.24 -48.97
N THR A 161 -57.92 11.75 -50.10
CA THR A 161 -58.21 13.01 -50.85
C THR A 161 -57.30 14.21 -50.51
N ASN A 162 -56.32 14.57 -51.34
CA ASN A 162 -56.32 15.15 -52.70
C ASN A 162 -56.60 16.66 -52.74
N GLY A 163 -55.59 17.42 -53.20
CA GLY A 163 -55.79 18.56 -54.07
C GLY A 163 -55.91 19.94 -53.43
N GLY A 164 -54.90 20.77 -53.67
CA GLY A 164 -55.13 22.04 -54.37
C GLY A 164 -55.26 23.33 -53.55
N HIS A 165 -54.42 24.28 -53.96
CA HIS A 165 -54.67 25.73 -54.06
C HIS A 165 -54.80 26.61 -52.81
N GLY A 166 -54.31 27.85 -53.01
CA GLY A 166 -54.75 29.05 -52.28
C GLY A 166 -53.73 29.52 -51.26
N GLU A 167 -52.80 30.43 -51.56
CA GLU A 167 -52.99 31.87 -51.79
C GLU A 167 -53.18 32.69 -50.48
N ALA A 168 -52.31 33.70 -50.38
CA ALA A 168 -52.52 35.04 -49.83
C ALA A 168 -52.54 35.37 -48.32
N ALA A 169 -51.87 36.51 -48.10
CA ALA A 169 -52.21 37.63 -47.21
C ALA A 169 -51.76 37.51 -45.74
N ARG A 170 -50.71 38.25 -45.36
CA ARG A 170 -50.66 39.67 -44.90
C ARG A 170 -50.82 39.74 -43.37
N SER A 171 -49.84 40.35 -42.70
CA SER A 171 -49.92 41.64 -42.00
C SER A 171 -50.97 41.62 -40.88
N THR A 172 -50.67 41.97 -39.64
CA THR A 172 -49.89 43.11 -39.13
C THR A 172 -49.66 42.90 -37.65
#